data_AF-A0A415RXA0-F1
#
_entry.id   AF-A0A415RXA0-F1
#
_cell.length_a   1.000
_cell.length_b   1.000
_cell.length_c   1.000
_cell.angle_alpha   90.00
_cell.angle_beta   90.00
_cell.angle_gamma   90.00
#
_symmetry.space_group_name_H-M   'P 1'
#
loop_
_entity.id
_entity.type
_entity.pdbx_description
1 polymer ?
#
loop_
_entity_poly.entity_id
_entity_poly.type
_entity_poly.pdbx_seq_one_letter_code
_entity_poly.pdbx_strand_id
1 'polypeptide(L)'
;MKLLTNLWKPTEGSIELFGEKLTSTSYEVLKRMGCMIEFPTFYEHLSGRENLALHCEYMGYYNTGSIENAMELLGLNNTGKKSVREYSLGMKQRLGLARAVLCKPELLILDEPTNGLDPAGIKQIRDLLRMLCTEYDITIIVSSHILSEIESIADTIGVINRGVLVQEIAMQEITERSLAYIELNVVDTRKASYVLSDKIGIDNFKIVEDRIIRIYDGNISVQELSKALALHDVEMTAIGTKSESLEEYFLKLTGGDVRC
;
A
#
# COMPACT_ATOMS: atom_id res chain seq x y z
N MET A 1 9.80 11.37 0.29
CA MET A 1 9.12 11.73 1.56
C MET A 1 9.85 12.77 2.42
N LYS A 2 11.18 12.70 2.61
CA LYS A 2 11.96 13.72 3.35
C LYS A 2 11.77 15.18 2.90
N LEU A 3 11.44 15.39 1.62
CA LEU A 3 11.11 16.71 1.08
C LEU A 3 9.80 17.27 1.66
N LEU A 4 8.79 16.42 1.86
CA LEU A 4 7.48 16.81 2.40
C LEU A 4 7.57 17.22 3.87
N THR A 5 8.49 16.63 4.63
CA THR A 5 8.73 16.95 6.05
C THR A 5 9.75 18.07 6.25
N ASN A 6 10.16 18.74 5.17
CA ASN A 6 11.17 19.81 5.19
C ASN A 6 12.54 19.38 5.76
N LEU A 7 12.82 18.07 5.83
CA LEU A 7 14.13 17.55 6.24
C LEU A 7 15.17 17.82 5.14
N TRP A 8 14.76 17.69 3.88
CA TRP A 8 15.53 18.04 2.70
C TRP A 8 14.82 19.11 1.88
N LYS A 9 15.60 19.94 1.18
CA LYS A 9 15.07 21.01 0.32
C LYS A 9 15.00 20.53 -1.14
N PRO A 10 13.94 20.88 -1.90
CA PRO A 10 13.89 20.59 -3.32
C PRO A 10 14.98 21.38 -4.04
N THR A 11 15.68 20.74 -4.99
CA THR A 11 16.62 21.44 -5.88
C THR A 11 15.87 22.42 -6.78
N GLU A 12 14.72 22.00 -7.30
CA GLU A 12 13.82 22.79 -8.13
C GLU A 12 12.36 22.43 -7.81
N GLY A 13 11.41 23.28 -8.20
CA GLY A 13 9.99 23.10 -7.95
C GLY A 13 9.52 23.63 -6.59
N SER A 14 8.28 23.29 -6.23
CA SER A 14 7.67 23.69 -4.97
C SER A 14 6.76 22.61 -4.42
N ILE A 15 6.61 22.60 -3.10
CA ILE A 15 5.69 21.73 -2.38
C ILE A 15 4.63 22.62 -1.76
N GLU A 16 3.37 22.23 -1.86
CA GLU A 16 2.24 22.90 -1.25
C GLU A 16 1.55 21.92 -0.30
N LEU A 17 1.30 22.36 0.93
CA LEU A 17 0.63 21.59 1.97
C LEU A 17 -0.47 22.46 2.58
N PHE A 18 -1.70 21.93 2.64
CA PHE A 18 -2.86 22.64 3.18
C PHE A 18 -3.14 24.00 2.52
N GLY A 19 -2.84 24.14 1.22
CA GLY A 19 -2.99 25.41 0.49
C GLY A 19 -1.83 26.39 0.67
N GLU A 20 -0.79 26.01 1.42
CA GLU A 20 0.37 26.86 1.72
C GLU A 20 1.66 26.28 1.12
N LYS A 21 2.44 27.14 0.45
CA LYS A 21 3.75 26.75 -0.07
C LYS A 21 4.71 26.47 1.09
N LEU A 22 5.33 25.29 1.07
CA LEU A 22 6.31 24.89 2.06
C LEU A 22 7.60 25.71 1.91
N THR A 23 8.02 26.34 3.00
CA THR A 23 9.25 27.12 3.11
C THR A 23 10.07 26.70 4.33
N SER A 24 11.25 27.28 4.53
CA SER A 24 12.08 27.00 5.70
C SER A 24 11.47 27.45 7.04
N THR A 25 10.42 28.27 7.02
CA THR A 25 9.77 28.82 8.21
C THR A 25 8.35 28.28 8.43
N SER A 26 7.92 27.29 7.65
CA SER A 26 6.57 26.70 7.71
C SER A 26 6.37 25.76 8.92
N TYR A 27 6.81 26.16 10.12
CA TYR A 27 6.74 25.33 11.33
C TYR A 27 5.30 25.00 11.74
N GLU A 28 4.37 25.95 11.58
CA GLU A 28 2.95 25.73 11.92
C GLU A 28 2.28 24.70 11.00
N VAL A 29 2.64 24.69 9.72
CA VAL A 29 2.21 23.66 8.77
C VAL A 29 2.73 22.28 9.20
N LEU A 30 4.00 22.20 9.61
CA LEU A 30 4.61 20.94 10.04
C LEU A 30 4.01 20.39 11.35
N LYS A 31 3.48 21.25 12.24
CA LYS A 31 2.76 20.81 13.45
C LYS A 31 1.45 20.08 13.14
N ARG A 32 0.82 20.36 11.99
CA ARG A 32 -0.39 19.68 11.51
C ARG A 32 -0.09 18.30 10.91
N MET A 33 1.17 17.90 10.88
CA MET A 33 1.63 16.66 10.27
C MET A 33 2.23 15.70 11.28
N GLY A 34 1.93 14.42 11.09
CA GLY A 34 2.62 13.32 11.75
C GLY A 34 3.60 12.69 10.77
N CYS A 35 4.79 12.29 11.22
CA CYS A 35 5.68 11.53 10.37
C CYS A 35 6.46 10.43 11.10
N MET A 36 6.66 9.33 10.40
CA MET A 36 7.62 8.28 10.74
C MET A 36 8.45 8.00 9.50
N ILE A 37 9.64 8.61 9.43
CA ILE A 37 10.59 8.42 8.33
C ILE A 37 11.75 7.58 8.85
N GLU A 38 12.13 6.55 8.10
CA GLU A 38 13.13 5.55 8.52
C GLU A 38 12.77 4.93 9.89
N PHE A 39 13.78 4.61 10.70
CA PHE A 39 13.57 4.06 12.04
C PHE A 39 13.32 5.17 13.07
N PRO A 40 12.24 5.09 13.86
CA PRO A 40 11.95 6.10 14.85
C PRO A 40 13.00 6.10 15.95
N THR A 41 13.67 7.24 16.12
CA THR A 41 14.67 7.43 17.17
C THR A 41 14.00 7.95 18.44
N PHE A 42 14.38 7.37 19.57
CA PHE A 42 13.87 7.67 20.90
C PHE A 42 15.00 7.76 21.92
N TYR A 43 14.76 8.43 23.03
CA TYR A 43 15.65 8.38 24.18
C TYR A 43 15.53 7.00 24.84
N GLU A 44 16.57 6.18 24.66
CA GLU A 44 16.52 4.75 25.03
C GLU A 44 16.37 4.52 26.53
N HIS A 45 16.85 5.43 27.36
CA HIS A 45 16.77 5.36 28.82
C HIS A 45 15.41 5.81 29.38
N LEU A 46 14.60 6.49 28.57
CA LEU A 46 13.25 6.89 28.91
C LEU A 46 12.27 5.78 28.54
N SER A 47 11.14 5.72 29.24
CA SER A 47 9.99 4.89 28.86
C SER A 47 9.29 5.44 27.62
N GLY A 48 8.44 4.63 26.99
CA GLY A 48 7.61 5.07 25.86
C GLY A 48 6.74 6.28 26.23
N ARG A 49 6.12 6.24 27.42
CA ARG A 49 5.32 7.35 27.96
C ARG A 49 6.12 8.64 28.10
N GLU A 50 7.33 8.58 28.63
CA GLU A 50 8.20 9.75 28.81
C GLU A 50 8.66 10.33 27.46
N ASN A 51 8.94 9.46 26.47
CA ASN A 51 9.25 9.91 25.11
C ASN A 51 8.06 10.64 24.46
N LEU A 52 6.83 10.14 24.65
CA LEU A 52 5.62 10.80 24.14
C LEU A 52 5.32 12.10 24.90
N ALA A 53 5.54 12.15 26.21
CA ALA A 53 5.43 13.38 26.99
C ALA A 53 6.40 14.45 26.49
N LEU A 54 7.65 14.08 26.22
CA LEU A 54 8.61 15.00 25.62
C LEU A 54 8.16 15.50 24.24
N HIS A 55 7.54 14.63 23.43
CA HIS A 55 6.94 15.02 22.14
C HIS A 55 5.85 16.08 22.31
N CYS A 56 4.93 15.88 23.26
CA CYS A 56 3.90 16.87 23.60
C CYS A 56 4.52 18.23 23.98
N GLU A 57 5.58 18.25 24.78
CA GLU A 57 6.20 19.49 25.26
C GLU A 57 6.74 20.35 24.12
N TYR A 58 7.54 19.79 23.21
CA TYR A 58 8.10 20.60 22.12
C TYR A 58 7.10 20.87 20.99
N MET A 59 6.04 20.08 20.86
CA MET A 59 4.94 20.37 19.95
C MET A 59 3.93 21.38 20.54
N GLY A 60 4.00 21.65 21.85
CA GLY A 60 3.04 22.51 22.56
C GLY A 60 1.64 21.90 22.65
N TYR A 61 1.54 20.57 22.69
CA TYR A 61 0.27 19.85 22.67
C TYR A 61 -0.08 19.27 24.06
N TYR A 62 -0.94 19.98 24.79
CA TYR A 62 -1.24 19.71 26.21
C TYR A 62 -2.62 19.09 26.44
N ASN A 63 -2.99 18.09 25.63
CA ASN A 63 -4.28 17.42 25.78
C ASN A 63 -4.21 16.27 26.80
N THR A 64 -4.96 16.37 27.88
CA THR A 64 -5.02 15.35 28.95
C THR A 64 -5.49 14.00 28.39
N GLY A 65 -4.76 12.93 28.70
CA GLY A 65 -5.10 11.58 28.26
C GLY A 65 -4.66 11.23 26.83
N SER A 66 -4.11 12.19 26.06
CA SER A 66 -3.64 11.92 24.70
C SER A 66 -2.54 10.86 24.64
N ILE A 67 -1.62 10.88 25.60
CA ILE A 67 -0.52 9.91 25.68
C ILE A 67 -1.06 8.51 25.96
N GLU A 68 -1.97 8.37 26.92
CA GLU A 68 -2.62 7.11 27.26
C GLU A 68 -3.40 6.56 26.08
N ASN A 69 -4.20 7.40 25.41
CA ASN A 69 -4.96 7.01 24.24
C ASN A 69 -4.04 6.54 23.09
N ALA A 70 -2.95 7.25 22.80
CA ALA A 70 -2.00 6.86 21.76
C ALA A 70 -1.27 5.55 22.11
N MET A 71 -0.93 5.34 23.39
CA MET A 71 -0.34 4.09 23.86
C MET A 71 -1.32 2.91 23.75
N GLU A 72 -2.59 3.12 24.09
CA GLU A 72 -3.64 2.11 23.96
C GLU A 72 -3.91 1.75 22.50
N LEU A 73 -4.03 2.77 21.64
CA LEU A 73 -4.27 2.62 20.20
C LEU A 73 -3.25 1.71 19.52
N LEU A 74 -1.99 1.76 19.99
CA LEU A 74 -0.87 0.99 19.44
C LEU A 74 -0.54 -0.28 20.26
N GLY A 75 -1.36 -0.61 21.27
CA GLY A 75 -1.19 -1.80 22.10
C GLY A 75 0.06 -1.75 23.01
N LEU A 76 0.48 -0.56 23.42
CA LEU A 76 1.63 -0.31 24.28
C LEU A 76 1.25 0.00 25.74
N ASN A 77 -0.03 0.01 26.10
CA ASN A 77 -0.50 0.26 27.47
C ASN A 77 0.15 -0.66 28.53
N ASN A 78 0.45 -1.90 28.18
CA ASN A 78 1.02 -2.91 29.10
C ASN A 78 2.55 -2.82 29.27
N THR A 79 3.24 -1.87 28.63
CA THR A 79 4.70 -1.77 28.75
C THR A 79 5.18 -1.20 30.09
N GLY A 80 4.28 -0.63 30.89
CA GLY A 80 4.60 -0.03 32.18
C GLY A 80 5.70 1.04 32.07
N LYS A 81 6.68 1.00 32.99
CA LYS A 81 7.84 1.91 33.03
C LYS A 81 9.07 1.36 32.30
N LYS A 82 8.91 0.34 31.46
CA LYS A 82 10.01 -0.26 30.72
C LYS A 82 10.69 0.78 29.83
N SER A 83 12.02 0.79 29.84
CA SER A 83 12.81 1.70 29.00
C SER A 83 12.71 1.32 27.52
N VAL A 84 12.77 2.30 26.62
CA VAL A 84 12.72 2.04 25.17
C VAL A 84 13.91 1.20 24.69
N ARG A 85 15.04 1.18 25.42
CA ARG A 85 16.16 0.27 25.17
C ARG A 85 15.74 -1.20 25.14
N GLU A 86 14.78 -1.57 25.98
CA GLU A 86 14.31 -2.94 26.11
C GLU A 86 13.13 -3.27 25.18
N TYR A 87 12.73 -2.33 24.32
CA TYR A 87 11.65 -2.55 23.35
C TYR A 87 12.18 -3.38 22.17
N SER A 88 11.37 -4.32 21.70
CA SER A 88 11.62 -4.98 20.41
C SER A 88 11.52 -3.96 19.28
N LEU A 89 12.02 -4.32 18.09
CA LEU A 89 11.91 -3.46 16.90
C LEU A 89 10.45 -3.06 16.63
N GLY A 90 9.52 -4.02 16.67
CA GLY A 90 8.10 -3.74 16.47
C GLY A 90 7.47 -2.86 17.55
N MET A 91 7.92 -2.98 18.81
CA MET A 91 7.48 -2.05 19.87
C MET A 91 7.98 -0.62 19.62
N LYS A 92 9.22 -0.47 19.14
CA LYS A 92 9.77 0.86 18.76
C LYS A 92 9.01 1.46 17.57
N GLN A 93 8.64 0.63 16.59
CA GLN A 93 7.85 1.08 15.44
C GLN A 93 6.43 1.49 15.83
N ARG A 94 5.76 0.70 16.68
CA ARG A 94 4.47 1.07 17.29
C ARG A 94 4.57 2.37 18.08
N LEU A 95 5.66 2.58 18.83
CA LEU A 95 5.88 3.84 19.54
C LEU A 95 6.11 5.00 18.56
N GLY A 96 6.77 4.75 17.42
CA GLY A 96 6.92 5.69 16.30
C GLY A 96 5.59 6.16 15.75
N LEU A 97 4.69 5.21 15.47
CA LEU A 97 3.33 5.50 15.04
C LEU A 97 2.54 6.23 16.12
N ALA A 98 2.63 5.79 17.39
CA ALA A 98 1.98 6.48 18.51
C ALA A 98 2.41 7.94 18.59
N ARG A 99 3.71 8.24 18.43
CA ARG A 99 4.24 9.60 18.36
C ARG A 99 3.66 10.37 17.17
N ALA A 100 3.62 9.75 15.99
CA ALA A 100 3.15 10.40 14.77
C ALA A 100 1.66 10.77 14.83
N VAL A 101 0.82 9.99 15.51
CA VAL A 101 -0.62 10.25 15.63
C VAL A 101 -1.02 11.03 16.89
N LEU A 102 -0.11 11.16 17.87
CA LEU A 102 -0.38 11.73 19.21
C LEU A 102 -1.06 13.10 19.15
N CYS A 103 -0.57 13.96 18.26
CA CYS A 103 -1.02 15.35 18.12
C CYS A 103 -2.24 15.51 17.18
N LYS A 104 -2.90 14.40 16.80
CA LYS A 104 -4.03 14.39 15.85
C LYS A 104 -3.72 15.14 14.54
N PRO A 105 -2.73 14.67 13.77
CA PRO A 105 -2.34 15.34 12.53
C PRO A 105 -3.45 15.23 11.49
N GLU A 106 -3.50 16.20 10.58
CA GLU A 106 -4.35 16.14 9.37
C GLU A 106 -3.70 15.32 8.25
N LEU A 107 -2.36 15.25 8.25
CA LEU A 107 -1.56 14.49 7.28
C LEU A 107 -0.52 13.63 8.00
N LEU A 108 -0.52 12.33 7.71
CA LEU A 108 0.41 11.35 8.24
C LEU A 108 1.33 10.83 7.12
N ILE A 109 2.65 10.93 7.30
CA ILE A 109 3.65 10.44 6.35
C ILE A 109 4.42 9.26 6.96
N LEU A 110 4.33 8.09 6.33
CA LEU A 110 4.88 6.84 6.86
C LEU A 110 5.84 6.18 5.86
N ASP A 111 7.08 5.99 6.30
CA ASP A 111 8.13 5.30 5.54
C ASP A 111 8.27 3.85 6.00
N GLU A 112 7.81 2.93 5.17
CA GLU A 112 7.77 1.49 5.43
C GLU A 112 7.29 1.13 6.85
N PRO A 113 6.06 1.50 7.24
CA PRO A 113 5.58 1.38 8.62
C PRO A 113 5.40 -0.06 9.11
N THR A 114 5.46 -1.03 8.20
CA THR A 114 5.28 -2.48 8.41
C THR A 114 6.61 -3.24 8.48
N ASN A 115 7.73 -2.60 8.15
CA ASN A 115 9.02 -3.27 8.02
C ASN A 115 9.52 -3.82 9.37
N GLY A 116 9.86 -5.10 9.43
CA GLY A 116 10.32 -5.76 10.65
C GLY A 116 9.21 -6.23 11.60
N LEU A 117 7.94 -6.16 11.16
CA LEU A 117 6.80 -6.74 11.88
C LEU A 117 6.51 -8.18 11.40
N ASP A 118 5.90 -8.94 12.29
CA ASP A 118 5.31 -10.25 11.97
C ASP A 118 3.96 -10.08 11.24
N PRO A 119 3.42 -11.14 10.59
CA PRO A 119 2.17 -11.05 9.85
C PRO A 119 0.98 -10.51 10.67
N ALA A 120 0.93 -10.84 11.97
CA ALA A 120 -0.09 -10.32 12.87
C ALA A 120 0.09 -8.81 13.13
N GLY A 121 1.33 -8.35 13.33
CA GLY A 121 1.66 -6.93 13.46
C GLY A 121 1.32 -6.13 12.21
N ILE A 122 1.62 -6.66 11.01
CA ILE A 122 1.29 -6.01 9.73
C ILE A 122 -0.22 -5.79 9.61
N LYS A 123 -1.03 -6.81 9.95
CA LYS A 123 -2.50 -6.70 9.94
C LYS A 123 -2.99 -5.64 10.93
N GLN A 124 -2.43 -5.59 12.13
CA GLN A 124 -2.82 -4.59 13.14
C GLN A 124 -2.50 -3.15 12.69
N ILE A 125 -1.32 -2.92 12.11
CA ILE A 125 -0.96 -1.60 11.57
C ILE A 125 -1.91 -1.21 10.43
N ARG A 126 -2.22 -2.15 9.53
CA ARG A 126 -3.15 -1.92 8.43
C ARG A 126 -4.54 -1.52 8.90
N ASP A 127 -5.09 -2.25 9.88
CA ASP A 127 -6.41 -1.96 10.45
C ASP A 127 -6.41 -0.60 11.17
N LEU A 128 -5.31 -0.26 11.85
CA LEU A 128 -5.09 1.06 12.44
C LEU A 128 -5.09 2.17 11.38
N LEU A 129 -4.31 2.05 10.31
CA LEU A 129 -4.24 3.07 9.26
C LEU A 129 -5.61 3.30 8.62
N ARG A 130 -6.37 2.22 8.36
CA ARG A 130 -7.73 2.35 7.85
C ARG A 130 -8.63 3.11 8.82
N MET A 131 -8.60 2.77 10.11
CA MET A 131 -9.39 3.47 11.13
C MET A 131 -9.00 4.95 11.25
N LEU A 132 -7.71 5.30 11.18
CA LEU A 132 -7.26 6.69 11.19
C LEU A 132 -7.82 7.48 10.00
N CYS A 133 -7.88 6.88 8.81
CA CYS A 133 -8.54 7.52 7.67
C CYS A 133 -10.05 7.65 7.89
N THR A 134 -10.74 6.57 8.26
CA THR A 134 -12.22 6.53 8.24
C THR A 134 -12.88 7.21 9.44
N GLU A 135 -12.27 7.13 10.62
CA GLU A 135 -12.85 7.67 11.87
C GLU A 135 -12.29 9.03 12.26
N TYR A 136 -11.03 9.32 11.87
CA TYR A 136 -10.34 10.56 12.25
C TYR A 136 -10.10 11.51 11.08
N ASP A 137 -10.53 11.15 9.87
CA ASP A 137 -10.40 11.96 8.64
C ASP A 137 -8.94 12.39 8.36
N ILE A 138 -8.00 11.50 8.68
CA ILE A 138 -6.56 11.75 8.49
C ILE A 138 -6.16 11.34 7.08
N THR A 139 -5.49 12.23 6.34
CA THR A 139 -4.86 11.87 5.07
C THR A 139 -3.55 11.13 5.35
N ILE A 140 -3.33 9.97 4.71
CA ILE A 140 -2.12 9.17 4.92
C ILE A 140 -1.35 9.00 3.61
N ILE A 141 -0.07 9.34 3.62
CA ILE A 141 0.90 9.00 2.57
C ILE A 141 1.83 7.93 3.13
N VAL A 142 1.83 6.76 2.50
CA VAL A 142 2.65 5.62 2.91
C VAL A 142 3.55 5.17 1.77
N SER A 143 4.83 4.94 2.06
CA SER A 143 5.70 4.18 1.17
C SER A 143 5.71 2.71 1.59
N SER A 144 5.74 1.82 0.61
CA SER A 144 6.06 0.41 0.80
C SER A 144 6.64 -0.15 -0.48
N HIS A 145 7.54 -1.11 -0.33
CA HIS A 145 8.00 -1.95 -1.44
C HIS A 145 7.14 -3.22 -1.60
N ILE A 146 6.23 -3.50 -0.66
CA ILE A 146 5.35 -4.67 -0.67
C ILE A 146 3.95 -4.22 -1.05
N LEU A 147 3.58 -4.48 -2.29
CA LEU A 147 2.33 -3.96 -2.85
C LEU A 147 1.07 -4.55 -2.20
N SER A 148 1.13 -5.83 -1.82
CA SER A 148 0.03 -6.52 -1.13
C SER A 148 -0.29 -5.94 0.25
N GLU A 149 0.61 -5.13 0.83
CA GLU A 149 0.33 -4.39 2.05
C GLU A 149 -0.53 -3.16 1.77
N ILE A 150 -0.20 -2.43 0.71
CA ILE A 150 -0.80 -1.14 0.35
C ILE A 150 -2.14 -1.33 -0.35
N GLU A 151 -2.30 -2.38 -1.18
CA GLU A 151 -3.53 -2.69 -1.91
C GLU A 151 -4.78 -2.67 -1.02
N SER A 152 -4.66 -3.18 0.20
CA SER A 152 -5.80 -3.30 1.10
C SER A 152 -6.19 -2.01 1.84
N ILE A 153 -5.38 -0.96 1.76
CA ILE A 153 -5.59 0.30 2.52
C ILE A 153 -5.57 1.55 1.65
N ALA A 154 -4.93 1.53 0.49
CA ALA A 154 -4.80 2.71 -0.33
C ALA A 154 -6.04 2.94 -1.19
N ASP A 155 -6.45 4.20 -1.30
CA ASP A 155 -7.43 4.64 -2.30
C ASP A 155 -6.76 4.89 -3.65
N THR A 156 -5.48 5.29 -3.64
CA THR A 156 -4.67 5.63 -4.82
C THR A 156 -3.25 5.11 -4.66
N ILE A 157 -2.70 4.55 -5.73
CA ILE A 157 -1.32 4.04 -5.77
C ILE A 157 -0.51 4.85 -6.79
N GLY A 158 0.61 5.40 -6.33
CA GLY A 158 1.63 6.03 -7.17
C GLY A 158 2.87 5.14 -7.28
N VAL A 159 3.34 4.87 -8.50
CA VAL A 159 4.55 4.09 -8.75
C VAL A 159 5.68 4.99 -9.21
N ILE A 160 6.74 5.00 -8.42
CA ILE A 160 7.95 5.78 -8.68
C ILE A 160 9.06 4.83 -9.15
N ASN A 161 9.65 5.13 -10.31
CA ASN A 161 10.82 4.42 -10.83
C ASN A 161 11.92 5.42 -11.19
N ARG A 162 13.15 5.17 -10.72
CA ARG A 162 14.33 6.04 -10.96
C ARG A 162 14.07 7.55 -10.72
N GLY A 163 13.29 7.86 -9.68
CA GLY A 163 12.97 9.24 -9.30
C GLY A 163 11.83 9.90 -10.09
N VAL A 164 11.15 9.18 -10.98
CA VAL A 164 10.01 9.67 -11.77
C VAL A 164 8.75 8.92 -11.35
N LEU A 165 7.65 9.64 -11.13
CA LEU A 165 6.33 9.06 -10.99
C LEU A 165 5.88 8.53 -12.36
N VAL A 166 5.96 7.22 -12.54
CA VAL A 166 5.64 6.55 -13.81
C VAL A 166 4.13 6.45 -13.98
N GLN A 167 3.42 6.22 -12.88
CA GLN A 167 2.00 5.94 -12.90
C GLN A 167 1.35 6.37 -11.58
N GLU A 168 0.13 6.89 -11.67
CA GLU A 168 -0.75 7.15 -10.54
C GLU A 168 -2.13 6.61 -10.93
N ILE A 169 -2.70 5.72 -10.13
CA ILE A 169 -3.99 5.06 -10.43
C ILE A 169 -4.81 4.94 -9.14
N ALA A 170 -6.09 5.30 -9.22
CA ALA A 170 -7.07 5.02 -8.18
C ALA A 170 -7.38 3.51 -8.13
N MET A 171 -7.47 2.93 -6.93
CA MET A 171 -7.72 1.50 -6.76
C MET A 171 -9.04 1.03 -7.39
N GLN A 172 -10.03 1.91 -7.47
CA GLN A 172 -11.29 1.67 -8.17
C GLN A 172 -11.07 1.41 -9.66
N GLU A 173 -10.22 2.20 -10.33
CA GLU A 173 -9.90 2.02 -11.75
C GLU A 173 -9.15 0.70 -12.02
N ILE A 174 -8.33 0.23 -11.08
CA ILE A 174 -7.65 -1.06 -11.24
C ILE A 174 -8.67 -2.20 -11.18
N THR A 175 -9.66 -2.09 -10.29
CA THR A 175 -10.75 -3.06 -10.16
C THR A 175 -11.60 -3.07 -11.43
N GLU A 176 -11.93 -1.90 -11.99
CA GLU A 176 -12.73 -1.73 -13.20
C GLU A 176 -12.02 -2.20 -14.47
N ARG A 177 -10.69 -2.03 -14.55
CA ARG A 177 -9.89 -2.51 -15.69
C ARG A 177 -9.80 -4.04 -15.78
N SER A 178 -10.48 -4.77 -14.90
CA SER A 178 -10.53 -6.24 -14.84
C SER A 178 -9.15 -6.86 -15.05
N LEU A 179 -8.34 -6.86 -13.99
CA LEU A 179 -7.22 -7.80 -13.89
C LEU A 179 -7.70 -9.26 -13.85
N ALA A 180 -9.01 -9.49 -13.67
CA ALA A 180 -9.63 -10.79 -13.77
C ALA A 180 -9.59 -11.32 -15.22
N TYR A 181 -9.10 -12.54 -15.38
CA TYR A 181 -9.09 -13.26 -16.64
C TYR A 181 -9.46 -14.72 -16.41
N ILE A 182 -10.01 -15.37 -17.41
CA ILE A 182 -10.17 -16.83 -17.40
C ILE A 182 -8.87 -17.43 -17.94
N GLU A 183 -8.21 -18.26 -17.14
CA GLU A 183 -7.07 -19.05 -17.57
C GLU A 183 -7.55 -20.42 -18.06
N LEU A 184 -7.15 -20.75 -19.27
CA LEU A 184 -7.49 -21.99 -19.95
C LEU A 184 -6.19 -22.76 -20.25
N ASN A 185 -6.12 -24.01 -19.79
CA ASN A 185 -5.05 -24.93 -20.13
C ASN A 185 -5.57 -25.99 -21.12
N VAL A 186 -5.03 -25.98 -22.34
CA VAL A 186 -5.49 -26.82 -23.46
C VAL A 186 -4.35 -27.62 -24.06
N VAL A 187 -4.70 -28.78 -24.64
CA VAL A 187 -3.74 -29.61 -25.38
C VAL A 187 -3.35 -28.96 -26.71
N ASP A 188 -4.31 -28.35 -27.41
CA ASP A 188 -4.11 -27.67 -28.70
C ASP A 188 -4.58 -26.20 -28.64
N THR A 189 -3.61 -25.30 -28.47
CA THR A 189 -3.84 -23.85 -28.43
C THR A 189 -4.30 -23.26 -29.75
N ARG A 190 -3.95 -23.86 -30.90
CA ARG A 190 -4.38 -23.39 -32.22
C ARG A 190 -5.86 -23.69 -32.44
N LYS A 191 -6.28 -24.91 -32.14
CA LYS A 191 -7.70 -25.28 -32.21
C LYS A 191 -8.53 -24.44 -31.23
N ALA A 192 -8.06 -24.27 -29.99
CA ALA A 192 -8.75 -23.47 -28.99
C ALA A 192 -8.89 -21.99 -29.40
N SER A 193 -7.82 -21.36 -29.88
CA SER A 193 -7.84 -19.95 -30.32
C SER A 193 -8.76 -19.72 -31.53
N TYR A 194 -8.82 -20.67 -32.46
CA TYR A 194 -9.78 -20.63 -33.56
C TYR A 194 -11.23 -20.70 -33.06
N VAL A 195 -11.53 -21.60 -32.12
CA VAL A 195 -12.88 -21.72 -31.55
C VAL A 195 -13.27 -20.45 -30.77
N LEU A 196 -12.34 -19.90 -29.97
CA LEU A 196 -12.55 -18.67 -29.22
C LEU A 196 -12.90 -17.49 -30.13
N SER A 197 -12.12 -17.26 -31.18
CA SER A 197 -12.33 -16.15 -32.13
C SER A 197 -13.52 -16.39 -33.08
N ASP A 198 -13.54 -17.51 -33.81
CA ASP A 198 -14.46 -17.71 -34.94
C ASP A 198 -15.83 -18.28 -34.52
N LYS A 199 -15.91 -19.01 -33.41
CA LYS A 199 -17.16 -19.65 -32.95
C LYS A 199 -17.80 -18.96 -31.77
N ILE A 200 -16.99 -18.48 -30.83
CA ILE A 200 -17.48 -17.85 -29.60
C ILE A 200 -17.48 -16.32 -29.72
N GLY A 201 -16.64 -15.74 -30.60
CA GLY A 201 -16.58 -14.28 -30.82
C GLY A 201 -15.78 -13.53 -29.75
N ILE A 202 -14.83 -14.22 -29.09
CA ILE A 202 -13.94 -13.64 -28.10
C ILE A 202 -12.66 -13.21 -28.79
N ASP A 203 -12.46 -11.90 -28.89
CA ASP A 203 -11.26 -11.32 -29.53
C ASP A 203 -10.18 -10.93 -28.50
N ASN A 204 -10.57 -10.74 -27.24
CA ASN A 204 -9.68 -10.27 -26.17
C ASN A 204 -9.05 -11.43 -25.39
N PHE A 205 -8.19 -12.22 -26.04
CA PHE A 205 -7.40 -13.27 -25.39
C PHE A 205 -5.92 -13.24 -25.81
N LYS A 206 -5.05 -13.79 -24.97
CA LYS A 206 -3.62 -13.93 -25.22
C LYS A 206 -3.16 -15.36 -24.97
N ILE A 207 -2.28 -15.85 -25.84
CA ILE A 207 -1.55 -17.09 -25.62
C ILE A 207 -0.27 -16.72 -24.87
N VAL A 208 -0.09 -17.22 -23.66
CA VAL A 208 1.03 -16.86 -22.77
C VAL A 208 2.13 -17.92 -22.79
N GLU A 209 1.75 -19.18 -22.95
CA GLU A 209 2.64 -20.34 -23.06
C GLU A 209 2.06 -21.33 -24.08
N ASP A 210 2.81 -22.39 -24.45
CA ASP A 210 2.41 -23.38 -25.45
C ASP A 210 1.02 -24.01 -25.21
N ARG A 211 0.53 -24.02 -23.96
CA ARG A 211 -0.74 -24.62 -23.53
C ARG A 211 -1.69 -23.67 -22.79
N ILE A 212 -1.30 -22.42 -22.55
CA ILE A 212 -2.06 -21.50 -21.69
C ILE A 212 -2.62 -20.34 -22.50
N ILE A 213 -3.94 -20.18 -22.43
CA ILE A 213 -4.68 -19.05 -23.00
C ILE A 213 -5.31 -18.25 -21.84
N ARG A 214 -5.09 -16.93 -21.82
CA ARG A 214 -5.75 -16.00 -20.90
C ARG A 214 -6.80 -15.20 -21.65
N ILE A 215 -8.03 -15.22 -21.16
CA ILE A 215 -9.18 -14.53 -21.76
C ILE A 215 -9.59 -13.39 -20.83
N TYR A 216 -9.56 -12.16 -21.35
CA TYR A 216 -9.83 -10.92 -20.63
C TYR A 216 -11.24 -10.36 -20.91
N ASP A 217 -12.17 -11.24 -21.29
CA ASP A 217 -13.56 -10.89 -21.53
C ASP A 217 -14.38 -11.17 -20.26
N GLY A 218 -14.89 -10.11 -19.63
CA GLY A 218 -15.70 -10.20 -18.42
C GLY A 218 -17.15 -10.64 -18.65
N ASN A 219 -17.60 -10.75 -19.91
CA ASN A 219 -18.99 -11.06 -20.24
C ASN A 219 -19.28 -12.56 -20.37
N ILE A 220 -18.25 -13.41 -20.40
CA ILE A 220 -18.42 -14.87 -20.51
C ILE A 220 -18.08 -15.58 -19.21
N SER A 221 -18.95 -16.50 -18.78
CA SER A 221 -18.67 -17.35 -17.63
C SER A 221 -17.76 -18.53 -17.98
N VAL A 222 -17.03 -19.03 -16.97
CA VAL A 222 -16.25 -20.28 -17.07
C VAL A 222 -17.09 -21.45 -17.57
N GLN A 223 -18.38 -21.49 -17.20
CA GLN A 223 -19.32 -22.55 -17.57
C GLN A 223 -19.68 -22.51 -19.06
N GLU A 224 -20.00 -21.32 -19.57
CA GLU A 224 -20.30 -21.13 -21.00
C GLU A 224 -19.08 -21.41 -21.87
N LEU A 225 -17.91 -20.93 -21.44
CA LEU A 225 -16.66 -21.16 -22.12
C LEU A 225 -16.32 -22.65 -22.20
N SER A 226 -16.40 -23.35 -21.07
CA SER A 226 -16.14 -24.80 -20.99
C SER A 226 -17.06 -25.59 -21.91
N LYS A 227 -18.37 -25.27 -21.90
CA LYS A 227 -19.36 -25.94 -22.75
C LYS A 227 -19.09 -25.72 -24.24
N ALA A 228 -18.77 -24.49 -24.63
CA ALA A 228 -18.51 -24.15 -26.03
C ALA A 228 -17.24 -24.85 -26.55
N LEU A 229 -16.17 -24.87 -25.75
CA LEU A 229 -14.92 -25.55 -26.10
C LEU A 229 -15.12 -27.07 -26.22
N ALA A 230 -15.88 -27.68 -25.30
CA ALA A 230 -16.21 -29.10 -25.36
C ALA A 230 -17.02 -29.47 -26.60
N LEU A 231 -17.97 -28.62 -27.02
CA LEU A 231 -18.80 -28.85 -28.22
C LEU A 231 -17.99 -28.85 -29.53
N HIS A 232 -16.80 -28.25 -29.51
CA HIS A 232 -15.87 -28.22 -30.64
C HIS A 232 -14.67 -29.18 -30.46
N ASP A 233 -14.80 -30.16 -29.57
CA ASP A 233 -13.77 -31.16 -29.26
C ASP A 233 -12.41 -30.53 -28.87
N VAL A 234 -12.44 -29.42 -28.14
CA VAL A 234 -11.22 -28.84 -27.56
C VAL A 234 -10.95 -29.50 -26.22
N GLU A 235 -9.84 -30.24 -26.14
CA GLU A 235 -9.44 -30.91 -24.91
C GLU A 235 -8.78 -29.94 -23.93
N MET A 236 -9.41 -29.77 -22.77
CA MET A 236 -8.96 -28.89 -21.68
C MET A 236 -8.46 -29.72 -20.51
N THR A 237 -7.33 -29.32 -19.93
CA THR A 237 -6.77 -29.94 -18.71
C THR A 237 -7.15 -29.16 -17.46
N ALA A 238 -7.31 -27.84 -17.56
CA ALA A 238 -7.75 -26.98 -16.48
C ALA A 238 -8.43 -25.71 -17.02
N ILE A 239 -9.39 -25.18 -16.26
CA ILE A 239 -10.03 -23.88 -16.50
C ILE A 239 -10.32 -23.23 -15.16
N GLY A 240 -10.09 -21.92 -15.05
CA GLY A 240 -10.44 -21.18 -13.84
C GLY A 240 -10.33 -19.69 -14.00
N THR A 241 -11.05 -18.95 -13.18
CA THR A 241 -10.89 -17.50 -13.07
C THR A 241 -9.67 -17.19 -12.22
N LYS A 242 -8.78 -16.36 -12.74
CA LYS A 242 -7.65 -15.79 -12.02
C LYS A 242 -7.74 -14.27 -12.08
N SER A 243 -6.99 -13.60 -11.22
CA SER A 243 -6.70 -12.18 -11.35
C SER A 243 -5.20 -12.01 -11.48
N GLU A 244 -4.78 -11.14 -12.38
CA GLU A 244 -3.41 -10.64 -12.38
C GLU A 244 -3.18 -9.92 -11.05
N SER A 245 -2.06 -10.21 -10.39
CA SER A 245 -1.72 -9.46 -9.19
C SER A 245 -1.37 -8.03 -9.59
N LEU A 246 -1.65 -7.06 -8.73
CA LEU A 246 -1.16 -5.70 -8.94
C LEU A 246 0.36 -5.68 -9.16
N GLU A 247 1.07 -6.58 -8.49
CA GLU A 247 2.53 -6.70 -8.59
C GLU A 247 2.95 -7.04 -10.01
N GLU A 248 2.29 -8.00 -10.67
CA GLU A 248 2.54 -8.32 -12.09
C GLU A 248 2.21 -7.14 -13.01
N TYR A 249 1.10 -6.44 -12.75
CA TYR A 249 0.67 -5.28 -13.52
C TYR A 249 1.72 -4.16 -13.49
N PHE A 250 2.21 -3.80 -12.29
CA PHE A 250 3.24 -2.77 -12.16
C PHE A 250 4.62 -3.25 -12.60
N LEU A 251 4.93 -4.54 -12.42
CA LEU A 251 6.18 -5.12 -12.94
C LEU A 251 6.25 -5.00 -14.46
N LYS A 252 5.14 -5.18 -15.19
CA LYS A 252 5.08 -4.94 -16.64
C LYS A 252 5.33 -3.47 -17.00
N LEU A 253 4.84 -2.54 -16.18
CA LEU A 253 5.05 -1.11 -16.38
C LEU A 253 6.51 -0.69 -16.12
N THR A 254 7.17 -1.29 -15.12
CA THR A 254 8.57 -0.99 -14.78
C THR A 254 9.59 -1.86 -15.52
N GLY A 255 9.17 -3.01 -16.04
CA GLY A 255 9.99 -4.10 -16.59
C GLY A 255 10.35 -3.97 -18.07
N GLY A 256 10.00 -2.86 -18.72
CA GLY A 256 10.51 -2.53 -20.06
C GLY A 256 12.02 -2.27 -20.12
N ASP A 257 12.70 -2.27 -18.95
CA ASP A 257 14.10 -1.90 -18.79
C ASP A 257 14.93 -2.97 -18.06
N VAL A 258 14.58 -4.25 -18.20
CA VAL A 258 15.50 -5.36 -17.90
C VAL A 258 16.19 -5.78 -19.20
N ARG A 259 17.16 -4.97 -19.63
CA ARG A 259 18.25 -5.47 -20.47
C ARG A 259 19.43 -5.76 -19.55
N CYS A 260 19.82 -7.03 -19.56
CA CYS A 260 21.02 -7.59 -18.94
C CYS A 260 22.29 -6.78 -19.23
#